data_AF-A0A932KC01-F1
#
_entry.id   AF-A0A932KC01-F1
#
_cell.length_a   1.000
_cell.length_b   1.000
_cell.length_c   1.000
_cell.angle_alpha   90.00
_cell.angle_beta   90.00
_cell.angle_gamma   90.00
#
_symmetry.space_group_name_H-M   'P 1'
#
loop_
_entity.id
_entity.type
_entity.pdbx_description
1 polymer ?
#
loop_
_entity_poly.entity_id
_entity_poly.type
_entity_poly.pdbx_seq_one_letter_code
_entity_poly.pdbx_strand_id
1 'polypeptide(L)' 'MKSFTELNAWQKGMDLVEEIYRITKKFPKEECYGLTAQVRKAANSVVA' A
#
# COMPACT_ATOMS: atom_id res chain seq x y z
N MET A 1 24.94 10.55 -1.40
CA MET A 1 23.72 10.68 -0.57
C MET A 1 22.95 9.39 -0.74
N LYS A 2 22.75 8.59 0.31
CA LYS A 2 21.92 7.39 0.21
C LYS A 2 20.46 7.82 0.14
N SER A 3 19.71 7.27 -0.80
CA SER A 3 18.29 7.57 -0.95
C SER A 3 17.50 6.79 0.12
N PHE A 4 16.42 7.36 0.64
CA PHE A 4 15.51 6.63 1.55
C PHE A 4 14.93 5.38 0.86
N THR A 5 14.88 5.36 -0.47
CA THR A 5 14.45 4.21 -1.28
C THR A 5 15.40 3.02 -1.21
N GLU A 6 16.65 3.22 -0.77
CA GLU A 6 17.63 2.14 -0.57
C GLU A 6 17.45 1.44 0.78
N LEU A 7 16.61 1.97 1.68
CA LEU A 7 16.34 1.35 2.97
C LEU A 7 15.53 0.07 2.77
N ASN A 8 15.98 -1.04 3.36
CA ASN A 8 15.24 -2.31 3.36
C ASN A 8 13.82 -2.17 3.91
N ALA A 9 13.61 -1.26 4.87
CA ALA A 9 12.29 -0.96 5.41
C ALA A 9 11.37 -0.33 4.35
N TRP A 10 11.90 0.60 3.55
CA TRP A 10 11.15 1.24 2.47
C TRP A 10 10.78 0.23 1.38
N GLN A 11 11.72 -0.62 0.96
CA GLN A 11 11.47 -1.67 -0.05
C GLN A 11 10.37 -2.63 0.40
N LYS A 12 10.46 -3.16 1.64
CA LYS A 12 9.42 -4.03 2.20
C LYS A 12 8.07 -3.33 2.35
N GLY A 13 8.08 -2.03 2.67
CA GLY A 13 6.86 -1.22 2.70
C GLY A 13 6.22 -1.10 1.32
N MET A 14 7.02 -0.93 0.26
CA MET A 14 6.52 -0.87 -1.11
C MET A 14 5.94 -2.21 -1.55
N ASP A 15 6.60 -3.33 -1.22
CA ASP A 15 6.06 -4.68 -1.46
C ASP A 15 4.69 -4.87 -0.78
N LEU A 16 4.54 -4.38 0.46
CA LEU A 16 3.28 -4.38 1.18
C LEU A 16 2.20 -3.56 0.45
N VAL A 17 2.54 -2.35 -0.01
CA VAL A 17 1.62 -1.50 -0.77
C VAL A 17 1.14 -2.22 -2.03
N GLU A 18 2.04 -2.80 -2.80
CA GLU A 18 1.68 -3.55 -4.02
C GLU A 18 0.73 -4.72 -3.71
N GLU A 19 1.02 -5.48 -2.66
CA GLU A 19 0.19 -6.61 -2.25
C GLU A 19 -1.22 -6.16 -1.82
N ILE A 20 -1.32 -5.07 -1.07
CA ILE A 20 -2.60 -4.48 -0.69
C ILE A 20 -3.39 -4.02 -1.91
N TYR A 21 -2.74 -3.39 -2.90
CA TYR A 21 -3.41 -3.02 -4.15
C TYR A 21 -3.89 -4.26 -4.92
N ARG A 22 -3.13 -5.36 -4.91
CA ARG A 22 -3.49 -6.64 -5.54
C ARG A 22 -4.69 -7.29 -4.86
N ILE A 23 -4.72 -7.35 -3.53
CA ILE A 23 -5.81 -7.97 -2.76
C ILE A 23 -7.09 -7.15 -2.89
N THR A 24 -7.00 -5.83 -2.72
CA THR A 24 -8.16 -4.93 -2.76
C THR A 24 -8.82 -4.85 -4.15
N LYS A 25 -8.14 -5.24 -5.23
CA LYS A 25 -8.77 -5.39 -6.56
C LYS A 25 -9.87 -6.45 -6.60
N LYS A 26 -9.88 -7.40 -5.65
CA LYS A 26 -10.88 -8.46 -5.55
C LYS A 26 -12.09 -8.07 -4.70
N PHE A 27 -12.08 -6.88 -4.09
CA PHE A 27 -13.21 -6.42 -3.27
C PHE A 27 -14.42 -6.06 -4.14
N PRO A 28 -15.65 -6.13 -3.59
CA PRO A 28 -16.84 -5.67 -4.27
C PRO A 28 -16.69 -4.19 -4.70
N LYS A 29 -17.28 -3.83 -5.85
CA LYS A 29 -17.21 -2.45 -6.36
C LYS A 29 -17.80 -1.41 -5.39
N GLU A 30 -18.79 -1.82 -4.60
CA GLU A 30 -19.43 -1.00 -3.57
C GLU A 30 -18.44 -0.53 -2.49
N GLU A 31 -17.37 -1.30 -2.24
CA GLU A 31 -16.33 -0.99 -1.24
C GLU A 31 -15.19 -0.13 -1.77
N CYS A 32 -15.26 0.34 -3.01
CA CYS A 32 -14.18 1.11 -3.66
C CYS A 32 -13.83 2.38 -2.87
N TYR A 33 -14.85 3.12 -2.42
CA TYR A 33 -14.69 4.34 -1.63
C TYR A 33 -14.69 4.09 -0.11
N GLY A 34 -15.12 2.90 0.32
CA GLY A 34 -15.10 2.46 1.71
C GLY A 34 -13.80 1.75 2.06
N LEU A 35 -13.88 0.44 2.26
CA LEU A 35 -12.76 -0.36 2.75
C LEU A 35 -11.53 -0.31 1.83
N THR A 36 -11.72 -0.31 0.51
CA THR A 36 -10.60 -0.28 -0.45
C THR A 36 -9.76 1.00 -0.30
N ALA A 37 -10.41 2.16 -0.21
CA ALA A 37 -9.73 3.44 -0.06
C ALA A 37 -9.02 3.54 1.30
N GLN A 38 -9.63 3.07 2.39
CA GLN A 38 -9.03 3.12 3.72
C GLN A 38 -7.79 2.22 3.83
N VAL A 39 -7.88 0.98 3.36
CA VAL A 39 -6.77 0.02 3.44
C VAL A 39 -5.58 0.45 2.58
N ARG A 40 -5.84 0.99 1.37
CA ARG A 40 -4.76 1.53 0.52
C ARG A 40 -4.08 2.76 1.12
N LYS A 41 -4.83 3.66 1.77
CA LYS A 41 -4.26 4.81 2.48
C LYS A 41 -3.40 4.36 3.67
N ALA A 42 -3.88 3.41 4.46
CA ALA A 42 -3.12 2.85 5.57
C ALA A 42 -1.80 2.21 5.10
N ALA A 43 -1.83 1.44 4.00
CA ALA A 43 -0.62 0.85 3.43
C ALA A 43 0.38 1.91 2.95
N ASN A 44 -0.08 2.95 2.24
CA ASN A 44 0.80 4.04 1.80
C ASN A 44 1.42 4.82 2.96
N SER A 45 0.78 4.87 4.13
CA SER A 45 1.34 5.51 5.33
C SER A 45 2.57 4.77 5.90
N VAL A 46 2.84 3.53 5.49
CA VAL A 46 4.00 2.75 5.97
C VAL A 46 5.29 3.14 5.22
N VAL A 47 5.16 3.64 3.99
CA VAL A 47 6.30 4.03 3.12
C VAL A 47 6.55 5.54 3.06
N ALA A 48 5.60 6.33 3.58
CA ALA A 48 5.67 7.79 3.67
C ALA A 48 6.51 8.24 4.87
#